data_AF-A0AAN6VRQ7-F1
#
_entry.id   AF-A0AAN6VRQ7-F1
#
_cell.length_a   1.000
_cell.length_b   1.000
_cell.length_c   1.000
_cell.angle_alpha   90.00
_cell.angle_beta   90.00
_cell.angle_gamma   90.00
#
_symmetry.space_group_name_H-M   'P 1'
#
loop_
_entity.id
_entity.type
_entity.pdbx_description
1 polymer ?
#
loop_
_entity_poly.entity_id
_entity_poly.type
_entity_poly.pdbx_seq_one_letter_code
_entity_poly.pdbx_strand_id
1 'polypeptide(L)'
;MDTTTSQPSIKADAKTCQELFAGFLSLRSETILPLATSLQDEYGRFNLWATTMAVFAPDQACLDFRLKDVPEASELFIKQLGILATRIEQLHEQLDPQATNIQWDSSPDLEPWDAEDIIRSAHETINWLHRLSNLVRKASVAIQNEKAAAFALKDEMGADMTETFRSFYQALIKRD
;
A
#
# COMPACT_ATOMS: atom_id res chain seq x y z
N MET A 1 6.23 -33.07 3.51
CA MET A 1 7.33 -32.12 3.27
C MET A 1 6.79 -31.09 2.30
N ASP A 2 6.07 -30.10 2.82
CA ASP A 2 5.49 -29.04 1.98
C ASP A 2 6.42 -27.85 2.03
N THR A 3 7.12 -27.63 0.92
CA THR A 3 7.88 -26.42 0.65
C THR A 3 6.87 -25.31 0.34
N THR A 4 6.41 -24.61 1.38
CA THR A 4 5.63 -23.38 1.20
C THR A 4 6.59 -22.29 0.73
N THR A 5 6.77 -22.20 -0.59
CA THR A 5 7.34 -21.02 -1.23
C THR A 5 6.50 -19.82 -0.80
N SER A 6 7.03 -19.00 0.11
CA SER A 6 6.34 -17.82 0.63
C SER A 6 6.16 -16.84 -0.52
N GLN A 7 5.00 -16.91 -1.18
CA GLN A 7 4.66 -15.99 -2.26
C GLN A 7 4.68 -14.57 -1.69
N PRO A 8 5.33 -13.61 -2.37
CA PRO A 8 5.38 -12.25 -1.89
C PRO A 8 3.94 -11.71 -1.79
N SER A 9 3.60 -11.16 -0.62
CA SER A 9 2.23 -10.77 -0.31
C SER A 9 2.19 -9.41 0.35
N ILE A 10 1.38 -8.53 -0.22
CA ILE A 10 1.13 -7.18 0.30
C ILE A 10 0.57 -7.28 1.71
N LYS A 11 -0.36 -8.21 1.96
CA LYS A 11 -0.92 -8.45 3.29
C LYS A 11 0.13 -8.87 4.31
N ALA A 12 1.07 -9.74 3.94
CA ALA A 12 2.13 -10.17 4.84
C ALA A 12 3.07 -9.01 5.18
N ASP A 13 3.55 -8.29 4.18
CA ASP A 13 4.49 -7.17 4.38
C ASP A 13 3.84 -6.01 5.13
N ALA A 14 2.57 -5.71 4.84
CA ALA A 14 1.83 -4.69 5.58
C ALA A 14 1.63 -5.08 7.04
N LYS A 15 1.47 -6.38 7.34
CA LYS A 15 1.40 -6.88 8.71
C LYS A 15 2.75 -6.71 9.42
N THR A 16 3.86 -7.01 8.76
CA THR A 16 5.20 -6.75 9.29
C THR A 16 5.40 -5.27 9.65
N CYS A 17 5.04 -4.35 8.74
CA CYS A 17 5.09 -2.91 9.04
C CYS A 17 4.22 -2.55 10.26
N GLN A 18 3.02 -3.11 10.36
CA GLN A 18 2.10 -2.87 11.47
C GLN A 18 2.70 -3.31 12.81
N GLU A 19 3.32 -4.48 12.86
CA GLU A 19 3.98 -5.03 14.04
C GLU A 19 5.21 -4.21 14.42
N LEU A 20 6.01 -3.77 13.45
CA LEU A 20 7.17 -2.90 13.68
C LEU A 20 6.76 -1.54 14.28
N PHE A 21 5.75 -0.88 13.71
CA PHE A 21 5.23 0.37 14.26
C PHE A 21 4.71 0.19 15.69
N ALA A 22 3.91 -0.86 15.93
CA ALA A 22 3.35 -1.14 17.25
C ALA A 22 4.45 -1.46 18.27
N GLY A 23 5.46 -2.23 17.86
CA GLY A 23 6.64 -2.53 18.66
C GLY A 23 7.39 -1.27 19.06
N PHE A 24 7.71 -0.42 18.08
CA PHE A 24 8.43 0.83 18.35
C PHE A 24 7.64 1.78 19.26
N LEU A 25 6.34 1.99 19.00
CA LEU A 25 5.50 2.86 19.83
C LEU A 25 5.27 2.31 21.25
N SER A 26 5.48 1.01 21.46
CA SER A 26 5.42 0.40 22.80
C SER A 26 6.67 0.68 23.64
N LEU A 27 7.79 1.06 23.02
CA LEU A 27 9.02 1.41 23.72
C LEU A 27 8.84 2.74 24.43
N ARG A 28 9.23 2.77 25.70
CA ARG A 28 9.21 3.98 26.51
C ARG A 28 10.65 4.40 26.79
N SER A 29 11.15 5.33 25.98
CA SER A 29 12.46 5.96 26.15
C SER A 29 12.32 7.48 26.06
N GLU A 30 13.10 8.21 26.85
CA GLU A 30 13.11 9.69 26.85
C GLU A 30 13.51 10.26 25.49
N THR A 31 14.34 9.54 24.72
CA THR A 31 14.73 9.90 23.35
C THR A 31 13.60 9.67 22.34
N ILE A 32 12.68 8.75 22.63
CA ILE A 32 11.55 8.40 21.75
C ILE A 32 10.38 9.38 21.93
N LEU A 33 10.18 9.93 23.13
CA LEU A 33 9.05 10.81 23.46
C LEU A 33 8.82 11.98 22.47
N PRO A 34 9.85 12.69 21.99
CA PRO A 34 9.66 13.78 21.02
C PRO A 34 9.21 13.28 19.63
N LEU A 35 9.64 12.07 19.24
CA LEU A 35 9.37 11.48 17.93
C LEU A 35 8.08 10.64 17.92
N ALA A 36 7.61 10.21 19.10
CA ALA A 36 6.47 9.32 19.27
C ALA A 36 5.20 9.87 18.64
N THR A 37 4.93 11.17 18.78
CA THR A 37 3.75 11.81 18.19
C THR A 37 3.80 11.75 16.66
N SER A 38 4.90 12.18 16.06
CA SER A 38 5.08 12.16 14.60
C SER A 38 4.97 10.74 14.04
N LEU A 39 5.60 9.76 14.71
CA LEU A 39 5.53 8.38 14.27
C LEU A 39 4.13 7.78 14.48
N GLN A 40 3.42 8.16 15.54
CA GLN A 40 2.05 7.72 15.78
C GLN A 40 1.08 8.28 14.74
N ASP A 41 1.30 9.52 14.29
CA ASP A 41 0.57 10.09 13.17
C ASP A 41 0.82 9.29 11.88
N GLU A 42 2.08 8.96 11.58
CA GLU A 42 2.42 8.11 10.43
C GLU A 42 1.81 6.71 10.53
N TYR A 43 1.81 6.11 11.72
CA TYR A 43 1.16 4.81 11.95
C TYR A 43 -0.36 4.89 11.74
N GLY A 44 -1.00 5.98 12.17
CA GLY A 44 -2.42 6.25 11.91
C GLY A 44 -2.72 6.35 10.41
N ARG A 45 -1.89 7.08 9.67
CA ARG A 45 -2.01 7.23 8.20
C ARG A 45 -1.83 5.90 7.48
N PHE A 46 -0.84 5.11 7.88
CA PHE A 46 -0.62 3.76 7.35
C PHE A 46 -1.84 2.85 7.57
N ASN A 47 -2.39 2.82 8.78
CA ASN A 47 -3.57 2.01 9.08
C ASN A 47 -4.82 2.47 8.30
N LEU A 48 -4.98 3.78 8.12
CA LEU A 48 -6.05 4.34 7.30
C LEU A 48 -5.91 3.88 5.84
N TRP A 49 -4.70 3.92 5.29
CA TRP A 49 -4.41 3.38 3.96
C TRP A 49 -4.78 1.90 3.86
N ALA A 50 -4.28 1.07 4.78
CA ALA A 50 -4.49 -0.38 4.77
C ALA A 50 -5.99 -0.73 4.84
N THR A 51 -6.75 0.00 5.65
CA THR A 51 -8.21 -0.12 5.76
C THR A 51 -8.90 0.28 4.47
N THR A 52 -8.53 1.46 3.92
CA THR A 52 -9.11 2.02 2.69
C THR A 52 -8.86 1.12 1.47
N MET A 53 -7.72 0.43 1.45
CA MET A 53 -7.37 -0.51 0.39
C MET A 53 -7.82 -1.95 0.66
N ALA A 54 -8.46 -2.20 1.81
CA ALA A 54 -8.89 -3.51 2.25
C ALA A 54 -7.75 -4.54 2.27
N VAL A 55 -6.52 -4.12 2.63
CA VAL A 55 -5.32 -4.96 2.60
C VAL A 55 -5.52 -6.22 3.46
N PHE A 56 -6.09 -6.07 4.65
CA PHE A 56 -6.29 -7.16 5.60
C PHE A 56 -7.63 -7.89 5.45
N ALA A 57 -8.43 -7.57 4.43
CA ALA A 57 -9.71 -8.25 4.21
C ALA A 57 -9.51 -9.77 3.96
N PRO A 58 -10.54 -10.59 4.21
CA PRO A 58 -10.50 -12.01 3.89
C PRO A 58 -10.63 -12.24 2.38
N ASP A 59 -10.08 -13.38 1.94
CA ASP A 59 -10.30 -13.98 0.62
C ASP A 59 -10.14 -13.03 -0.57
N GLN A 60 -11.21 -12.86 -1.36
CA GLN A 60 -11.19 -12.14 -2.63
C GLN A 60 -11.28 -10.61 -2.47
N ALA A 61 -11.58 -10.13 -1.26
CA ALA A 61 -11.66 -8.71 -0.97
C ALA A 61 -10.29 -8.08 -0.67
N CYS A 62 -9.27 -8.91 -0.40
CA CYS A 62 -7.93 -8.43 -0.08
C CYS A 62 -7.23 -7.83 -1.30
N LEU A 63 -6.28 -6.93 -1.05
CA LEU A 63 -5.57 -6.25 -2.12
C LEU A 63 -4.76 -7.22 -2.99
N ASP A 64 -4.14 -8.24 -2.39
CA ASP A 64 -3.41 -9.28 -3.10
C ASP A 64 -4.27 -9.98 -4.16
N PHE A 65 -5.49 -10.41 -3.79
CA PHE A 65 -6.38 -11.08 -4.73
C PHE A 65 -6.88 -10.13 -5.83
N ARG A 66 -7.15 -8.88 -5.49
CA ARG A 66 -7.59 -7.85 -6.44
C ARG A 66 -6.52 -7.50 -7.48
N LEU A 67 -5.25 -7.65 -7.14
CA LEU A 67 -4.11 -7.38 -8.01
C LEU A 67 -3.46 -8.63 -8.61
N LYS A 68 -4.06 -9.82 -8.42
CA LYS A 68 -3.52 -11.08 -8.94
C LYS A 68 -3.28 -11.09 -10.46
N ASP A 69 -4.10 -10.33 -11.20
CA ASP A 69 -4.03 -10.24 -12.66
C ASP A 69 -3.08 -9.12 -13.13
N VAL A 70 -2.49 -8.35 -12.20
CA VAL A 70 -1.54 -7.25 -12.45
C VAL A 70 -0.37 -7.35 -11.46
N PRO A 71 0.53 -8.35 -11.63
CA PRO A 71 1.61 -8.64 -10.68
C PRO A 71 2.59 -7.47 -10.51
N GLU A 72 2.78 -6.65 -11.55
CA GLU A 72 3.66 -5.47 -11.51
C GLU A 72 3.16 -4.44 -10.49
N ALA A 73 1.85 -4.25 -10.39
CA ALA A 73 1.27 -3.35 -9.40
C ALA A 73 1.47 -3.89 -7.97
N SER A 74 1.33 -5.21 -7.78
CA SER A 74 1.57 -5.84 -6.49
C SER A 74 3.02 -5.70 -6.04
N GLU A 75 3.97 -5.90 -6.96
CA GLU A 75 5.40 -5.77 -6.69
C GLU A 75 5.76 -4.36 -6.22
N LEU A 76 5.13 -3.32 -6.78
CA LEU A 76 5.36 -1.94 -6.34
C LEU A 76 4.89 -1.71 -4.89
N PHE A 77 3.74 -2.27 -4.49
CA PHE A 77 3.29 -2.19 -3.09
C PHE A 77 4.26 -2.92 -2.15
N ILE A 78 4.66 -4.15 -2.50
CA ILE A 78 5.61 -4.97 -1.74
C ILE A 78 6.94 -4.23 -1.55
N LYS A 79 7.52 -3.69 -2.64
CA LYS A 79 8.78 -2.91 -2.56
C LYS A 79 8.64 -1.72 -1.62
N GLN A 80 7.52 -1.01 -1.70
CA GLN A 80 7.30 0.18 -0.88
C GLN A 80 7.07 -0.16 0.59
N LEU A 81 6.39 -1.26 0.90
CA LEU A 81 6.25 -1.78 2.25
C LEU A 81 7.59 -2.27 2.81
N GLY A 82 8.42 -2.92 2.00
CA GLY A 82 9.77 -3.31 2.38
C GLY A 82 10.63 -2.09 2.75
N ILE A 83 10.59 -1.02 1.95
CA ILE A 83 11.28 0.24 2.29
C ILE A 83 10.76 0.80 3.61
N LEU A 84 9.45 0.80 3.83
CA LEU A 84 8.84 1.29 5.08
C LEU A 84 9.33 0.47 6.29
N ALA A 85 9.31 -0.85 6.19
CA ALA A 85 9.79 -1.75 7.24
C ALA A 85 11.26 -1.46 7.60
N THR A 86 12.14 -1.39 6.59
CA THR A 86 13.57 -1.08 6.81
C THR A 86 13.76 0.27 7.51
N ARG A 87 12.96 1.29 7.20
CA ARG A 87 13.07 2.60 7.87
C ARG A 87 12.68 2.51 9.34
N ILE A 88 11.62 1.79 9.67
CA ILE A 88 11.17 1.62 11.07
C ILE A 88 12.20 0.80 11.85
N GLU A 89 12.77 -0.24 11.24
CA GLU A 89 13.86 -1.04 11.83
C GLU A 89 15.10 -0.19 12.09
N GLN A 90 15.52 0.64 11.12
CA GLN A 90 16.64 1.57 11.31
C GLN A 90 16.40 2.55 12.46
N LEU A 91 15.16 3.07 12.59
CA LEU A 91 14.79 3.94 13.71
C LEU A 91 14.88 3.20 15.05
N HIS A 92 14.45 1.93 15.06
CA HIS A 92 14.51 1.07 16.23
C HIS A 92 15.96 0.80 16.66
N GLU A 93 16.84 0.44 15.72
CA GLU A 93 18.26 0.17 15.97
C GLU A 93 19.01 1.40 16.50
N GLN A 94 18.70 2.61 16.00
CA GLN A 94 19.35 3.83 16.46
C GLN A 94 18.99 4.20 17.91
N LEU A 95 17.79 3.82 18.36
CA LEU A 95 17.23 4.26 19.64
C LEU A 95 17.29 3.17 20.71
N ASP A 96 17.58 1.93 20.33
CA ASP A 96 17.94 0.82 21.23
C ASP A 96 19.35 0.26 20.92
N PRO A 97 20.42 0.95 21.33
CA PRO A 97 21.79 0.48 21.12
C PRO A 97 22.16 -0.79 21.92
N GLN A 98 21.27 -1.34 22.76
CA GLN A 98 21.49 -2.61 23.46
C GLN A 98 21.10 -3.84 22.62
N ALA A 99 20.36 -3.67 21.51
CA ALA A 99 19.86 -4.77 20.69
C ALA A 99 20.87 -5.32 19.68
N THR A 100 21.95 -4.59 19.35
CA THR A 100 22.84 -4.97 18.24
C THR A 100 24.30 -5.07 18.68
N ASN A 101 24.68 -6.28 19.11
CA ASN A 101 26.08 -6.69 19.20
C ASN A 101 26.56 -7.24 17.84
N ILE A 102 26.51 -6.40 16.81
CA ILE A 102 27.08 -6.72 15.49
C ILE A 102 27.99 -5.57 15.08
N GLN A 103 29.29 -5.85 15.08
CA GLN A 103 30.33 -5.01 14.49
C GLN A 103 30.05 -4.85 12.99
N TRP A 104 29.59 -3.66 12.60
CA TRP A 104 29.59 -3.24 11.21
C TRP A 104 31.00 -2.78 10.84
N ASP A 105 31.72 -3.64 10.13
CA ASP A 105 33.00 -3.30 9.51
C ASP A 105 32.79 -2.33 8.34
N SER A 106 33.14 -1.07 8.60
CA SER A 106 33.69 -0.07 7.68
C SER A 106 33.26 -0.09 6.19
N SER A 107 32.46 0.90 5.79
CA SER A 107 32.57 1.57 4.48
C SER A 107 31.92 2.97 4.50
N PRO A 108 32.34 3.90 3.61
CA PRO A 108 32.63 5.28 4.00
C PRO A 108 31.56 6.31 3.61
N ASP A 109 31.53 7.38 4.41
CA ASP A 109 31.15 8.76 4.04
C ASP A 109 29.69 9.05 3.63
N LEU A 110 28.73 8.38 4.27
CA LEU A 110 27.34 8.85 4.30
C LEU A 110 27.05 9.34 5.71
N GLU A 111 26.60 10.59 5.86
CA GLU A 111 26.08 11.07 7.14
C GLU A 111 25.00 10.08 7.61
N PRO A 112 25.11 9.52 8.83
CA PRO A 112 24.07 8.68 9.39
C PRO A 112 22.76 9.45 9.34
N TRP A 113 21.73 8.87 8.70
CA TRP A 113 20.41 9.50 8.68
C TRP A 113 19.97 9.75 10.11
N ASP A 114 19.58 10.98 10.43
CA ASP A 114 19.03 11.26 11.74
C ASP A 114 17.61 10.66 11.86
N ALA A 115 17.10 10.59 13.10
CA ALA A 115 15.79 10.02 13.35
C ALA A 115 14.65 10.78 12.63
N GLU A 116 14.82 12.08 12.41
CA GLU A 116 13.83 12.94 11.74
C GLU A 116 13.81 12.67 10.22
N ASP A 117 14.97 12.44 9.61
CA ASP A 117 15.14 12.03 8.22
C ASP A 117 14.52 10.66 7.95
N ILE A 118 14.68 9.73 8.89
CA ILE A 118 14.07 8.40 8.82
C ILE A 118 12.53 8.52 8.87
N ILE A 119 11.98 9.32 9.79
CA ILE A 119 10.53 9.57 9.88
C ILE A 119 10.01 10.25 8.62
N ARG A 120 10.74 11.24 8.09
CA ARG A 120 10.39 11.89 6.82
C ARG A 120 10.41 10.92 5.65
N SER A 121 11.36 10.01 5.61
CA SER A 121 11.39 8.94 4.61
C SER A 121 10.20 8.00 4.75
N ALA A 122 9.79 7.65 5.97
CA ALA A 122 8.57 6.87 6.22
C ALA A 122 7.31 7.62 5.75
N HIS A 123 7.21 8.92 6.03
CA HIS A 123 6.14 9.79 5.56
C HIS A 123 6.01 9.78 4.03
N GLU A 124 7.12 9.98 3.32
CA GLU A 124 7.14 9.93 1.85
C GLU A 124 6.79 8.53 1.32
N THR A 125 7.20 7.50 2.05
CA THR A 125 6.90 6.12 1.68
C THR A 125 5.41 5.84 1.74
N ILE A 126 4.74 6.31 2.79
CA ILE A 126 3.28 6.25 2.98
C ILE A 126 2.55 7.11 1.94
N ASN A 127 3.04 8.31 1.63
CA ASN A 127 2.51 9.14 0.54
C ASN A 127 2.50 8.38 -0.79
N TRP A 128 3.56 7.63 -1.06
CA TRP A 128 3.66 6.81 -2.27
C TRP A 128 2.63 5.68 -2.30
N LEU A 129 2.37 5.01 -1.16
CA LEU A 129 1.33 3.98 -1.06
C LEU A 129 -0.06 4.55 -1.42
N HIS A 130 -0.40 5.74 -0.92
CA HIS A 130 -1.64 6.42 -1.28
C HIS A 130 -1.70 6.81 -2.76
N ARG A 131 -0.60 7.32 -3.32
CA ARG A 131 -0.52 7.66 -4.75
C ARG A 131 -0.68 6.43 -5.62
N LEU A 132 0.02 5.34 -5.32
CA LEU A 132 -0.09 4.07 -6.03
C LEU A 132 -1.52 3.52 -5.96
N SER A 133 -2.16 3.62 -4.80
CA SER A 133 -3.56 3.25 -4.61
C SER A 133 -4.51 4.02 -5.53
N ASN A 134 -4.29 5.34 -5.66
CA ASN A 134 -5.08 6.17 -6.56
C ASN A 134 -4.80 5.86 -8.04
N LEU A 135 -3.55 5.56 -8.39
CA LEU A 135 -3.18 5.14 -9.75
C LEU A 135 -3.86 3.83 -10.12
N VAL A 136 -3.81 2.81 -9.25
CA VAL A 136 -4.47 1.52 -9.46
C VAL A 136 -5.99 1.69 -9.61
N ARG A 137 -6.62 2.50 -8.76
CA ARG A 137 -8.06 2.78 -8.88
C ARG A 137 -8.41 3.45 -10.20
N LYS A 138 -7.64 4.46 -10.62
CA LYS A 138 -7.85 5.15 -11.91
C LYS A 138 -7.66 4.20 -13.10
N ALA A 139 -6.59 3.41 -13.09
CA ALA A 139 -6.33 2.41 -14.12
C ALA A 139 -7.43 1.35 -14.18
N SER A 140 -7.92 0.89 -13.02
CA SER A 140 -9.03 -0.06 -12.92
C SER A 140 -10.32 0.49 -13.55
N VAL A 141 -10.66 1.75 -13.25
CA VAL A 141 -11.83 2.42 -13.86
C VAL A 141 -11.65 2.57 -15.37
N ALA A 142 -10.45 2.92 -15.85
CA ALA A 142 -10.18 3.02 -17.29
C ALA A 142 -10.37 1.67 -18.00
N ILE A 143 -9.84 0.59 -17.43
CA ILE A 143 -10.01 -0.78 -17.95
C ILE A 143 -11.48 -1.20 -17.92
N GLN A 144 -12.21 -0.89 -16.85
CA GLN A 144 -13.65 -1.19 -16.76
C GLN A 144 -14.45 -0.39 -17.79
N ASN A 145 -14.15 0.88 -18.00
CA ASN A 145 -14.79 1.72 -19.01
C ASN A 145 -14.52 1.20 -20.42
N GLU A 146 -13.29 0.76 -20.71
CA GLU A 146 -12.94 0.13 -21.99
C GLU A 146 -13.72 -1.18 -22.20
N LYS A 147 -13.79 -2.05 -21.20
CA LYS A 147 -14.59 -3.28 -21.24
C LYS A 147 -16.08 -3.00 -21.41
N ALA A 148 -16.61 -1.98 -20.73
CA ALA A 148 -18.00 -1.57 -20.86
C ALA A 148 -18.30 -0.99 -22.25
N ALA A 149 -17.35 -0.27 -22.86
CA ALA A 149 -17.49 0.22 -24.23
C ALA A 149 -17.45 -0.91 -25.27
N ALA A 150 -16.67 -1.96 -25.02
CA ALA A 150 -16.60 -3.15 -25.87
C ALA A 150 -17.80 -4.12 -25.70
N PHE A 151 -18.60 -3.96 -24.64
CA PHE A 151 -19.76 -4.79 -24.39
C PHE A 151 -20.94 -4.36 -25.27
N ALA A 152 -21.22 -5.15 -26.31
CA ALA A 152 -22.41 -4.96 -27.14
C ALA A 152 -23.65 -5.42 -26.36
N LEU A 153 -24.55 -4.47 -26.06
CA LEU A 153 -25.88 -4.76 -25.51
C LEU A 153 -26.72 -5.39 -26.62
N LYS A 154 -27.00 -6.69 -26.54
CA LYS A 154 -27.81 -7.39 -27.55
C LYS A 154 -29.23 -7.62 -27.08
N ASP A 155 -30.20 -7.55 -27.99
CA ASP A 155 -31.58 -7.98 -27.73
C ASP A 155 -31.71 -9.52 -27.75
N GLU A 156 -32.93 -10.02 -27.49
CA GLU A 156 -33.25 -11.46 -27.50
C GLU A 156 -33.02 -12.13 -28.87
N MET A 157 -32.93 -11.34 -29.95
CA MET A 157 -32.65 -11.78 -31.31
C MET A 157 -31.16 -11.66 -31.68
N GLY A 158 -30.32 -11.16 -30.75
CA GLY A 158 -28.88 -11.00 -30.93
C GLY A 158 -28.47 -9.71 -31.66
N ALA A 159 -29.39 -8.78 -31.93
CA ALA A 159 -29.11 -7.50 -32.57
C ALA A 159 -28.52 -6.50 -31.57
N ASP A 160 -27.53 -5.72 -32.00
CA ASP A 160 -26.86 -4.72 -31.16
C ASP A 160 -27.75 -3.50 -30.91
N MET A 161 -28.14 -3.32 -29.65
CA MET A 161 -28.99 -2.25 -29.12
C MET A 161 -28.19 -1.16 -28.39
N THR A 162 -26.86 -1.23 -28.41
CA THR A 162 -25.99 -0.34 -27.61
C THR A 162 -26.28 1.14 -27.87
N GLU A 163 -26.48 1.53 -29.13
CA GLU A 163 -26.77 2.93 -29.50
C GLU A 163 -28.19 3.37 -29.12
N THR A 164 -29.16 2.46 -29.17
CA THR A 164 -30.54 2.72 -28.77
C THR A 164 -30.64 2.97 -27.25
N PHE A 165 -29.96 2.15 -26.45
CA PHE A 165 -29.89 2.40 -25.00
C PHE A 165 -29.09 3.66 -24.67
N ARG A 166 -27.96 3.89 -25.34
CA ARG A 166 -27.14 5.10 -25.14
C ARG A 166 -27.93 6.38 -25.40
N SER A 167 -28.66 6.46 -26.51
CA SER A 167 -29.51 7.61 -26.84
C SER A 167 -30.66 7.81 -25.85
N PHE A 168 -31.30 6.72 -25.39
CA PHE A 168 -32.32 6.76 -24.36
C PHE A 168 -31.81 7.31 -23.02
N TYR A 169 -30.68 6.79 -22.52
CA TYR A 169 -30.09 7.26 -21.26
C TYR A 169 -29.55 8.69 -21.34
N GLN A 170 -28.95 9.09 -22.47
CA GLN A 170 -28.52 10.48 -22.68
C GLN A 170 -29.70 11.46 -22.68
N ALA A 171 -30.86 11.07 -23.22
CA ALA A 171 -32.07 11.88 -23.18
C ALA A 171 -32.67 11.99 -21.76
N LEU A 172 -32.49 10.97 -20.92
CA LEU A 172 -32.89 10.97 -19.51
C LEU A 172 -32.00 11.86 -18.64
N ILE A 173 -30.68 11.88 -18.89
CA ILE A 173 -29.71 12.66 -18.11
C ILE A 173 -29.74 14.16 -18.47
N LYS A 174 -30.10 14.51 -19.72
CA LYS A 174 -30.25 15.92 -20.15
C LYS A 174 -31.58 16.57 -19.73
N ARG A 175 -32.39 15.88 -18.92
CA ARG A 175 -33.74 16.31 -18.56
C ARG A 175 -33.85 16.85 -17.13
N ASP A 176 -32.80 17.53 -16.66
CA ASP A 176 -32.79 18.46 -15.53
C ASP A 176 -32.27 19.82 -16.01
#